data_AF-A0AAD3CNR8-F1
#
_entry.id   AF-A0AAD3CNR8-F1
#
_cell.length_a   1.000
_cell.length_b   1.000
_cell.length_c   1.000
_cell.angle_alpha   90.00
_cell.angle_beta   90.00
_cell.angle_gamma   90.00
#
_symmetry.space_group_name_H-M   'P 1'
#
loop_
_entity.id
_entity.type
_entity.pdbx_description
1 polymer ?
#
loop_
_entity_poly.entity_id
_entity_poly.type
_entity_poly.pdbx_seq_one_letter_code
_entity_poly.pdbx_strand_id
1 'polypeptide(L)'
;MIRALLLTLLLAVSTMGFAPSPAFRAAPSTQLGVSIKVDVGEGEPIESAIRRFKREVNKSGHMMELRHRRYFENSQEKKKRKVKEGRMRKRLERMQRRRMNNRT
;
A
#
# COMPACT_ATOMS: atom_id res chain seq x y z
N MET A 1 24.78 -47.35 31.02
CA MET A 1 24.40 -46.96 29.64
C MET A 1 23.17 -46.05 29.57
N ILE A 2 22.13 -46.27 30.41
CA ILE A 2 20.89 -45.47 30.40
C ILE A 2 21.07 -44.02 30.91
N ARG A 3 21.98 -43.78 31.88
CA ARG A 3 22.29 -42.43 32.40
C ARG A 3 22.92 -41.48 31.37
N ALA A 4 23.67 -42.00 30.39
CA ALA A 4 24.29 -41.19 29.34
C ALA A 4 23.25 -40.70 28.31
N LEU A 5 22.25 -41.53 28.00
CA LEU A 5 21.13 -41.16 27.12
C LEU A 5 20.20 -40.10 27.74
N LEU A 6 20.00 -40.16 29.06
CA LEU A 6 19.20 -39.18 29.79
C LEU A 6 19.89 -37.81 29.88
N LEU A 7 21.21 -37.79 30.04
CA LEU A 7 21.99 -36.55 30.10
C LEU A 7 22.09 -35.86 28.71
N THR A 8 22.18 -36.62 27.62
CA THR A 8 22.14 -36.08 26.26
C THR A 8 20.75 -35.57 25.86
N LEU A 9 19.67 -36.19 26.36
CA LEU A 9 18.31 -35.70 26.15
C LEU A 9 18.06 -34.37 26.87
N LEU A 10 18.67 -34.16 28.04
CA LEU A 10 18.52 -32.94 28.83
C LEU A 10 19.30 -31.75 28.24
N LEU A 11 20.44 -31.99 27.58
CA LEU A 11 21.25 -30.92 26.96
C LEU A 11 20.67 -30.40 25.63
N ALA A 12 19.79 -31.16 24.99
CA ALA A 12 19.19 -30.80 23.69
C ALA A 12 18.00 -29.82 23.81
N VAL A 13 17.50 -29.55 25.01
CA VAL A 13 16.36 -28.63 25.24
C VAL A 13 16.82 -27.19 25.52
N SER A 14 18.12 -26.96 25.77
CA SER A 14 18.63 -25.67 26.25
C SER A 14 19.07 -24.68 25.16
N THR A 15 19.05 -25.03 23.87
CA THR A 15 19.48 -24.14 22.78
C THR A 15 18.33 -23.61 21.93
N MET A 16 17.09 -23.75 22.36
CA MET A 16 15.96 -23.07 21.71
C MET A 16 16.15 -21.56 21.88
N GLY A 17 16.65 -20.96 20.80
CA GLY A 17 17.13 -19.59 20.75
C GLY A 17 16.16 -18.60 21.35
N PHE A 18 16.70 -17.78 22.25
CA PHE A 18 16.19 -16.45 22.49
C PHE A 18 16.29 -15.68 21.16
N ALA A 19 15.22 -15.76 20.36
CA ALA A 19 15.07 -14.90 19.21
C ALA A 19 15.03 -13.45 19.73
N PRO A 20 15.87 -12.53 19.21
CA PRO A 20 15.76 -11.14 19.61
C PRO A 20 14.32 -10.70 19.32
N SER A 21 13.62 -10.24 20.37
CA SER A 21 12.33 -9.55 20.22
C SER A 21 12.46 -8.61 19.04
N PRO A 22 11.55 -8.63 18.04
CA PRO A 22 11.69 -7.79 16.87
C PRO A 22 11.80 -6.36 17.38
N ALA A 23 13.02 -5.81 17.34
CA ALA A 23 13.29 -4.44 17.72
C ALA A 23 12.23 -3.64 17.00
N PHE A 24 11.33 -3.01 17.76
CA PHE A 24 10.14 -2.34 17.26
C PHE A 24 10.65 -1.39 16.20
N ARG A 25 10.61 -1.83 14.93
CA ARG A 25 11.38 -1.21 13.86
C ARG A 25 10.84 0.18 13.81
N ALA A 26 11.66 1.17 14.18
CA ALA A 26 11.24 2.56 14.26
C ALA A 26 10.49 2.84 12.97
N ALA A 27 9.16 2.91 13.07
CA ALA A 27 8.32 3.02 11.90
C ALA A 27 8.76 4.32 11.23
N PRO A 28 9.08 4.31 9.92
CA PRO A 28 9.53 5.52 9.26
C PRO A 28 8.51 6.62 9.57
N SER A 29 8.96 7.60 10.35
CA SER A 29 8.15 8.70 10.81
C SER A 29 7.69 9.45 9.56
N THR A 30 6.37 9.44 9.36
CA THR A 30 5.61 10.26 8.39
C THR A 30 6.01 10.12 6.93
N GLN A 31 5.60 9.08 6.19
CA GLN A 31 5.83 9.02 4.74
C GLN A 31 4.69 8.31 4.01
N LEU A 32 3.77 9.05 3.38
CA LEU A 32 2.97 8.49 2.30
C LEU A 32 3.98 8.10 1.21
N GLY A 33 4.34 6.81 1.12
CA GLY A 33 5.42 6.26 0.28
C GLY A 33 5.15 6.34 -1.22
N VAL A 34 4.78 7.53 -1.70
CA VAL A 34 4.34 7.79 -3.06
C VAL A 34 5.15 8.98 -3.60
N SER A 35 6.10 8.69 -4.48
CA SER A 35 6.83 9.71 -5.24
C SER A 35 6.17 9.92 -6.60
N ILE A 36 5.67 11.13 -6.88
CA ILE A 36 5.11 11.50 -8.19
C ILE A 36 6.16 12.35 -8.90
N LYS A 37 6.69 11.84 -10.02
CA LYS A 37 7.67 12.53 -10.87
C LYS A 37 7.13 12.60 -12.30
N VAL A 38 7.32 13.74 -12.96
CA VAL A 38 6.98 13.94 -14.36
C VAL A 38 8.16 14.65 -15.02
N ASP A 39 8.78 13.96 -15.97
CA ASP A 39 9.89 14.53 -16.74
C ASP A 39 9.31 15.44 -17.84
N VAL A 40 9.92 16.62 -17.98
CA VAL A 40 9.52 17.66 -18.94
C VAL A 40 10.49 17.67 -20.09
N GLY A 41 9.96 17.68 -21.33
CA GLY A 41 10.79 17.74 -22.53
C GLY A 41 11.26 19.16 -22.84
N GLU A 42 12.36 19.27 -23.56
CA GLU A 42 12.89 20.56 -24.04
C GLU A 42 11.89 21.20 -25.03
N GLY A 43 11.38 22.39 -24.70
CA GLY A 43 10.41 23.13 -25.54
C GLY A 43 8.93 22.83 -25.28
N GLU A 44 8.57 22.02 -24.26
CA GLU A 44 7.16 21.82 -23.90
C GLU A 44 6.58 23.08 -23.22
N PRO A 45 5.36 23.53 -23.59
CA PRO A 45 4.68 24.58 -22.85
C PRO A 45 4.42 24.12 -21.40
N ILE A 46 4.77 24.98 -20.44
CA ILE A 46 4.68 24.67 -19.01
C ILE A 46 3.28 24.22 -18.57
N GLU A 47 2.23 24.73 -19.20
CA GLU A 47 0.85 24.34 -18.93
C GLU A 47 0.59 22.85 -19.23
N SER A 48 1.22 22.32 -20.28
CA SER A 48 1.12 20.90 -20.63
C SER A 48 1.79 20.04 -19.56
N ALA A 49 3.00 20.42 -19.12
CA ALA A 49 3.71 19.75 -18.03
C ALA A 49 2.88 19.73 -16.73
N ILE A 50 2.29 20.87 -16.35
CA ILE A 50 1.41 20.98 -15.18
C ILE A 50 0.17 20.09 -15.33
N ARG A 51 -0.42 20.01 -16.54
CA ARG A 51 -1.58 19.16 -16.80
C ARG A 51 -1.25 17.67 -16.71
N ARG A 52 -0.03 17.26 -17.12
CA ARG A 52 0.46 15.88 -16.95
C ARG A 52 0.69 15.58 -15.47
N PHE A 53 1.35 16.48 -14.75
CA PHE A 53 1.54 16.36 -13.30
C PHE A 53 0.22 16.23 -12.53
N LYS A 54 -0.76 17.10 -12.77
CA LYS A 54 -2.09 17.02 -12.14
C LYS A 54 -2.80 15.68 -12.43
N ARG A 55 -2.63 15.14 -13.64
CA ARG A 55 -3.16 13.80 -13.98
C ARG A 55 -2.49 12.70 -13.18
N GLU A 56 -1.16 12.70 -13.09
CA GLU A 56 -0.42 11.69 -12.31
C GLU A 56 -0.71 11.78 -10.81
N VAL A 57 -0.83 13.00 -10.26
CA VAL A 57 -1.25 13.21 -8.86
C VAL A 57 -2.64 12.62 -8.60
N ASN A 58 -3.60 12.89 -9.48
CA ASN A 58 -4.96 12.34 -9.33
C ASN A 58 -5.00 10.83 -9.53
N LYS A 59 -4.22 10.29 -10.47
CA LYS A 59 -4.10 8.86 -10.76
C LYS A 59 -3.47 8.09 -9.61
N SER A 60 -2.48 8.67 -8.93
CA SER A 60 -1.81 8.06 -7.77
C SER A 60 -2.77 7.78 -6.60
N GLY A 61 -3.92 8.46 -6.54
CA GLY A 61 -4.88 8.33 -5.44
C GLY A 61 -4.45 9.03 -4.15
N HIS A 62 -3.29 9.71 -4.12
CA HIS A 62 -2.72 10.35 -2.93
C HIS A 62 -3.68 11.34 -2.26
N MET A 63 -4.36 12.16 -3.07
CA MET A 63 -5.32 13.14 -2.56
C MET A 63 -6.56 12.47 -1.93
N MET A 64 -6.95 11.28 -2.40
CA MET A 64 -8.04 10.50 -1.79
C MET A 64 -7.61 9.96 -0.43
N GLU A 65 -6.39 9.43 -0.36
CA GLU A 65 -5.83 8.90 0.87
C GLU A 65 -5.70 9.97 1.96
N LEU A 66 -5.18 11.15 1.60
CA LEU A 66 -5.12 12.30 2.51
C LEU A 66 -6.50 12.67 3.07
N ARG A 67 -7.55 12.63 2.23
CA ARG A 67 -8.92 12.91 2.68
C ARG A 67 -9.44 11.84 3.64
N HIS A 68 -9.18 10.56 3.38
CA HIS A 68 -9.59 9.48 4.27
C HIS A 68 -8.83 9.47 5.59
N ARG A 69 -7.59 9.97 5.61
CA ARG A 69 -6.76 10.06 6.82
C ARG A 69 -7.00 11.35 7.63
N ARG A 70 -7.72 12.34 7.09
CA ARG A 70 -7.95 13.63 7.75
C ARG A 70 -8.72 13.49 9.07
N TYR A 71 -9.63 12.53 9.16
CA TYR A 71 -10.43 12.25 10.35
C TYR A 71 -10.35 10.77 10.70
N PHE A 72 -10.59 10.44 11.97
CA PHE A 72 -10.71 9.05 12.38
C PHE A 72 -11.94 8.41 11.71
N GLU A 73 -11.76 7.20 11.20
CA GLU A 73 -12.79 6.39 10.57
C GLU A 73 -12.93 5.08 11.37
N ASN A 74 -14.13 4.76 11.83
CA ASN A 74 -14.36 3.51 12.55
C ASN A 74 -14.24 2.30 11.60
N SER A 75 -14.00 1.11 12.16
CA SER A 75 -13.87 -0.16 11.42
C SER A 75 -15.04 -0.44 10.47
N GLN A 76 -16.27 -0.11 10.87
CA GLN A 76 -17.46 -0.26 10.03
C GLN A 76 -17.50 0.74 8.87
N GLU A 77 -17.15 1.99 9.12
CA GLU A 77 -17.09 3.04 8.11
C GLU A 77 -16.03 2.71 7.06
N LYS A 78 -14.85 2.24 7.51
CA LYS A 78 -13.78 1.74 6.65
C LYS A 78 -14.23 0.61 5.74
N LYS A 79 -15.05 -0.32 6.25
CA LYS A 79 -15.67 -1.39 5.44
C LYS A 79 -16.64 -0.80 4.41
N LYS A 80 -17.55 0.08 4.83
CA LYS A 80 -18.53 0.75 3.94
C LYS A 80 -17.83 1.52 2.82
N ARG A 81 -16.78 2.29 3.14
CA ARG A 81 -15.98 3.05 2.20
C ARG A 81 -15.30 2.14 1.17
N LYS A 82 -14.58 1.10 1.61
CA LYS A 82 -13.93 0.13 0.71
C LYS A 82 -14.91 -0.54 -0.25
N VAL A 83 -16.10 -0.90 0.23
CA VAL A 83 -17.16 -1.48 -0.63
C VAL A 83 -17.64 -0.46 -1.66
N LYS A 84 -17.89 0.80 -1.25
CA LYS A 84 -18.30 1.87 -2.16
C LYS A 84 -17.25 2.14 -3.23
N GLU A 85 -15.98 2.30 -2.84
CA GLU A 85 -14.85 2.51 -3.75
C GLU A 85 -14.72 1.33 -4.73
N GLY A 86 -14.81 0.10 -4.25
CA GLY A 86 -14.76 -1.11 -5.10
C GLY A 86 -15.90 -1.19 -6.10
N ARG A 87 -17.14 -0.81 -5.72
CA ARG A 87 -18.30 -0.73 -6.63
C ARG A 87 -18.09 0.33 -7.70
N MET A 88 -17.60 1.52 -7.31
CA MET A 88 -17.32 2.61 -8.24
C MET A 88 -16.24 2.23 -9.26
N ARG A 89 -15.14 1.59 -8.80
CA ARG A 89 -14.08 1.10 -9.68
C ARG A 89 -14.60 0.10 -10.71
N LYS A 90 -15.35 -0.92 -10.27
CA LYS A 90 -15.98 -1.91 -11.16
C LYS A 90 -16.93 -1.27 -12.17
N ARG A 91 -17.71 -0.26 -11.75
CA ARG A 91 -18.61 0.48 -12.65
C ARG A 91 -17.80 1.21 -13.74
N LEU A 92 -16.71 1.88 -13.36
CA LEU A 92 -15.85 2.59 -14.30
C LEU A 92 -15.20 1.63 -15.31
N GLU A 93 -14.66 0.50 -14.84
CA GLU A 93 -14.07 -0.55 -15.69
C GLU A 93 -15.09 -1.09 -16.71
N ARG A 94 -16.34 -1.34 -16.28
CA ARG A 94 -17.42 -1.76 -17.18
C ARG A 94 -17.74 -0.72 -18.24
N MET A 95 -17.81 0.57 -17.86
CA MET A 95 -18.05 1.66 -18.82
C MET A 95 -16.90 1.80 -19.81
N GLN A 96 -15.65 1.69 -19.36
CA GLN A 96 -14.47 1.72 -20.22
C GLN A 96 -14.48 0.56 -21.21
N ARG A 97 -14.75 -0.67 -20.74
CA ARG A 97 -14.89 -1.85 -21.62
C ARG A 97 -15.95 -1.63 -22.70
N ARG A 98 -17.13 -1.13 -22.33
CA ARG A 98 -18.20 -0.80 -23.30
C ARG A 98 -17.73 0.22 -24.34
N ARG A 99 -17.04 1.29 -23.90
CA ARG A 99 -16.49 2.30 -24.82
C ARG A 99 -15.46 1.71 -25.78
N MET A 100 -14.63 0.78 -25.33
CA MET A 100 -13.65 0.10 -26.18
C MET A 100 -14.32 -0.82 -27.19
N ASN A 101 -15.29 -1.62 -26.76
CA ASN A 101 -16.03 -2.54 -27.63
C ASN A 101 -16.84 -1.79 -28.71
N ASN A 102 -17.29 -0.56 -28.44
CA ASN A 102 -17.99 0.26 -29.43
C ASN A 102 -17.05 1.00 -30.40
N ARG A 103 -15.73 0.95 -30.18
CA ARG A 103 -14.71 1.59 -31.05
C ARG A 103 -14.10 0.60 -32.04
N THR A 104 -14.11 -0.69 -31.72
CA THR A 104 -13.85 -1.83 -32.63
C THR A 104 -15.07 -2.12 -33.46
#